data_AF-A0AAV7R9Y1-F1
#
_entry.id   AF-A0AAV7R9Y1-F1
#
_cell.length_a   1.000
_cell.length_b   1.000
_cell.length_c   1.000
_cell.angle_alpha   90.00
_cell.angle_beta   90.00
_cell.angle_gamma   90.00
#
_symmetry.space_group_name_H-M   'P 1'
#
loop_
_entity.id
_entity.type
_entity.pdbx_description
1 polymer ?
#
loop_
_entity_poly.entity_id
_entity_poly.type
_entity_poly.pdbx_seq_one_letter_code
_entity_poly.pdbx_strand_id
1 'polypeptide(L)'
;MIQRRIPPPATDPTPISDQKDFKIAKAWCTSLQNGIAIIRDDVSHGYHHGQSQQTPKPSLIVAFIYHTLLCMIPAAIFAKMPEGPSVKKFYTLAFPFVGRFVVKVAGSTKQINLKDVNGCKFQDCQVHGKNLFLAFGSDLQSAANDDLPREGLEAGPSPEDTVHPQGNSVMLKDNEQEMSKTVGRNQTNKNKASNELARGRTTCKWLRFHFGMYGSIRANEFARTKQANKRGDWKDPAPRLVLNFDDGGFLAFYNCRMDWCSRPVIKPASDILSAGFHRGQALEALRNSRPVCFTLLDQRYFSGLGNIIKNEILFLAGIHPLTPGSLLGPKTLETIVDHAIRFTSDWLHNKLQGIRMHHQIYLKDICPLGHLVMKDNFGPPGGLQRPTWWCPECQPQIPINQVESA
;
A
#
# COMPACT_ATOMS: atom_id res chain seq x y z
N MET A 1 -9.88 10.89 59.65
CA MET A 1 -9.01 9.99 58.85
C MET A 1 -9.75 8.68 58.63
N ILE A 2 -10.34 8.46 57.45
CA ILE A 2 -10.87 7.14 57.05
C ILE A 2 -10.49 6.95 55.58
N GLN A 3 -9.44 6.15 55.35
CA GLN A 3 -8.98 5.74 54.02
C GLN A 3 -9.97 4.71 53.43
N ARG A 4 -10.57 5.01 52.27
CA ARG A 4 -11.29 4.02 51.46
C ARG A 4 -10.28 3.27 50.58
N ARG A 5 -10.19 1.94 50.78
CA ARG A 5 -9.35 1.03 50.00
C ARG A 5 -9.86 0.90 48.56
N ILE A 6 -8.95 1.01 47.61
CA ILE A 6 -9.14 0.72 46.18
C ILE A 6 -9.02 -0.80 45.99
N PRO A 7 -9.92 -1.49 45.26
CA PRO A 7 -9.78 -2.91 44.96
C PRO A 7 -8.71 -3.16 43.87
N PRO A 8 -7.98 -4.29 43.90
CA PRO A 8 -6.92 -4.61 42.94
C PRO A 8 -7.49 -4.99 41.56
N PRO A 9 -6.68 -4.85 40.48
CA PRO A 9 -7.12 -5.15 39.11
C PRO A 9 -7.35 -6.66 38.92
N ALA A 10 -8.44 -7.00 38.25
CA ALA A 10 -8.79 -8.36 37.88
C ALA A 10 -7.77 -8.95 36.91
N THR A 11 -7.28 -10.14 37.25
CA THR A 11 -6.38 -11.00 36.47
C THR A 11 -7.11 -11.75 35.35
N ASP A 12 -6.46 -11.80 34.19
CA ASP A 12 -6.61 -12.67 33.00
C ASP A 12 -8.00 -13.06 32.46
N PRO A 13 -8.30 -12.77 31.18
CA PRO A 13 -9.44 -13.37 30.48
C PRO A 13 -9.11 -14.81 30.07
N THR A 14 -9.92 -15.74 30.57
CA THR A 14 -10.00 -17.11 30.06
C THR A 14 -10.37 -17.12 28.56
N PRO A 15 -9.85 -18.07 27.77
CA PRO A 15 -10.18 -18.17 26.35
C PRO A 15 -11.65 -18.58 26.20
N ILE A 16 -12.48 -17.66 25.73
CA ILE A 16 -13.85 -17.95 25.32
C ILE A 16 -13.77 -18.88 24.11
N SER A 17 -14.21 -20.12 24.30
CA SER A 17 -14.25 -21.17 23.29
C SER A 17 -15.22 -20.84 22.14
N ASP A 18 -14.69 -20.81 20.92
CA ASP A 18 -15.37 -20.68 19.62
C ASP A 18 -16.53 -21.70 19.41
N GLN A 19 -16.72 -22.70 20.28
CA GLN A 19 -17.79 -23.70 20.13
C GLN A 19 -19.19 -23.17 20.44
N LYS A 20 -19.34 -22.16 21.31
CA LYS A 20 -20.68 -21.63 21.66
C LYS A 20 -21.27 -20.83 20.49
N ASP A 21 -20.46 -20.00 19.86
CA ASP A 21 -20.86 -19.21 18.68
C ASP A 21 -21.13 -20.09 17.46
N PHE A 22 -20.41 -21.21 17.34
CA PHE A 22 -20.64 -22.20 16.28
C PHE A 22 -22.00 -22.91 16.41
N LYS A 23 -22.43 -23.25 17.64
CA LYS A 23 -23.75 -23.87 17.88
C LYS A 23 -24.90 -22.91 17.58
N ILE A 24 -24.75 -21.63 17.94
CA ILE A 24 -25.75 -20.59 17.65
C ILE A 24 -25.83 -20.35 16.14
N ALA A 25 -24.70 -20.22 15.45
CA ALA A 25 -24.67 -20.06 13.99
C ALA A 25 -25.30 -21.26 13.25
N LYS A 26 -25.06 -22.49 13.73
CA LYS A 26 -25.65 -23.70 13.14
C LYS A 26 -27.17 -23.76 13.35
N ALA A 27 -27.66 -23.40 14.53
CA ALA A 27 -29.09 -23.35 14.82
C ALA A 27 -29.82 -22.29 13.97
N TRP A 28 -29.18 -21.13 13.76
CA TRP A 28 -29.70 -20.07 12.89
C TRP A 28 -29.73 -20.48 11.41
N CYS A 29 -28.70 -21.17 10.92
CA CYS A 29 -28.70 -21.72 9.55
C CYS A 29 -29.83 -22.73 9.32
N THR A 30 -30.09 -23.63 10.28
CA THR A 30 -31.19 -24.59 10.18
C THR A 30 -32.55 -23.88 10.20
N SER A 31 -32.72 -22.84 11.01
CA SER A 31 -33.97 -22.06 11.07
C SER A 31 -34.21 -21.27 9.76
N LEU A 32 -33.16 -20.72 9.14
CA LEU A 32 -33.22 -20.07 7.82
C LEU A 32 -33.55 -21.06 6.69
N GLN A 33 -32.98 -22.27 6.72
CA GLN A 33 -33.30 -23.31 5.74
C GLN A 33 -34.75 -23.77 5.87
N ASN A 34 -35.27 -23.91 7.09
CA ASN A 34 -36.67 -24.24 7.34
C ASN A 34 -37.61 -23.09 6.92
N GLY A 35 -37.23 -21.83 7.16
CA GLY A 35 -37.99 -20.67 6.69
C GLY A 35 -38.05 -20.57 5.16
N ILE A 36 -36.96 -20.90 4.46
CA ILE A 36 -36.92 -20.97 2.98
C ILE A 36 -37.77 -22.13 2.45
N ALA A 37 -37.85 -23.26 3.15
CA ALA A 37 -38.68 -24.40 2.78
C ALA A 37 -40.19 -24.06 2.88
N ILE A 38 -40.61 -23.40 3.96
CA ILE A 38 -42.01 -22.96 4.17
C ILE A 38 -42.46 -21.98 3.06
N ILE A 39 -41.59 -21.05 2.66
CA ILE A 39 -41.87 -20.11 1.56
C ILE A 39 -41.98 -20.82 0.20
N ARG A 40 -41.29 -21.96 0.03
CA ARG A 40 -41.32 -22.73 -1.21
C ARG A 40 -42.63 -23.49 -1.38
N ASP A 41 -43.24 -23.95 -0.29
CA ASP A 41 -44.54 -24.63 -0.31
C ASP A 41 -45.71 -23.66 -0.54
N ASP A 42 -45.65 -22.45 0.02
CA ASP A 42 -46.66 -21.39 -0.19
C ASP A 42 -46.71 -20.89 -1.65
N VAL A 43 -45.55 -20.78 -2.32
CA VAL A 43 -45.48 -20.38 -3.73
C VAL A 43 -45.96 -21.51 -4.67
N SER A 44 -45.90 -22.76 -4.22
CA SER A 44 -46.33 -23.93 -5.00
C SER A 44 -47.86 -24.16 -4.94
N HIS A 45 -48.52 -23.75 -3.86
CA HIS A 45 -49.97 -23.93 -3.67
C HIS A 45 -50.82 -22.77 -4.23
N GLY A 46 -50.21 -21.67 -4.70
CA GLY A 46 -50.91 -20.51 -5.25
C GLY A 46 -51.26 -20.59 -6.75
N TYR A 47 -50.90 -21.66 -7.46
CA TYR A 47 -51.05 -21.78 -8.92
C TYR A 47 -52.24 -22.64 -9.36
N HIS A 48 -53.41 -22.49 -8.73
CA HIS A 48 -54.67 -22.99 -9.30
C HIS A 48 -55.87 -22.10 -8.89
N HIS A 49 -55.99 -20.93 -9.51
CA HIS A 49 -57.25 -20.43 -10.08
C HIS A 49 -57.02 -19.05 -10.73
N GLY A 50 -57.65 -18.84 -11.88
CA GLY A 50 -57.35 -17.73 -12.77
C GLY A 50 -57.99 -16.38 -12.41
N GLN A 51 -57.61 -15.43 -13.26
CA GLN A 51 -58.17 -14.10 -13.54
C GLN A 51 -57.46 -12.86 -12.95
N SER A 52 -57.14 -11.99 -13.92
CA SER A 52 -57.02 -10.53 -13.88
C SER A 52 -55.71 -9.90 -13.43
N GLN A 53 -55.45 -8.78 -14.10
CA GLN A 53 -54.20 -8.04 -14.20
C GLN A 53 -53.86 -7.28 -12.92
N GLN A 54 -52.65 -7.50 -12.40
CA GLN A 54 -51.83 -6.48 -11.72
C GLN A 54 -50.42 -7.05 -11.51
N THR A 55 -49.39 -6.35 -11.98
CA THR A 55 -48.00 -6.69 -11.69
C THR A 55 -47.76 -6.58 -10.17
N PRO A 56 -47.28 -7.62 -9.47
CA PRO A 56 -47.06 -7.51 -8.04
C PRO A 56 -45.85 -6.59 -7.78
N LYS A 57 -46.04 -5.55 -6.97
CA LYS A 57 -44.94 -4.79 -6.37
C LYS A 57 -44.06 -5.77 -5.59
N PRO A 58 -42.72 -5.70 -5.67
CA PRO A 58 -41.87 -6.57 -4.88
C PRO A 58 -42.22 -6.38 -3.40
N SER A 59 -42.63 -7.46 -2.73
CA SER A 59 -43.02 -7.41 -1.32
C SER A 59 -41.85 -6.88 -0.49
N LEU A 60 -42.17 -6.14 0.59
CA LEU A 60 -41.16 -5.67 1.55
C LEU A 60 -40.21 -6.80 2.00
N ILE A 61 -40.68 -8.04 1.98
CA ILE A 61 -39.92 -9.25 2.33
C ILE A 61 -38.80 -9.52 1.32
N VAL A 62 -39.01 -9.35 0.01
CA VAL A 62 -37.95 -9.53 -1.00
C VAL A 62 -36.89 -8.43 -0.87
N ALA A 63 -37.31 -7.19 -0.59
CA ALA A 63 -36.39 -6.09 -0.31
C ALA A 63 -35.61 -6.30 1.00
N PHE A 64 -36.27 -6.82 2.05
CA PHE A 64 -35.66 -7.14 3.34
C PHE A 64 -34.68 -8.32 3.23
N ILE A 65 -35.00 -9.36 2.46
CA ILE A 65 -34.11 -10.48 2.16
C ILE A 65 -32.90 -10.00 1.35
N TYR A 66 -33.09 -9.16 0.33
CA TYR A 66 -31.98 -8.58 -0.43
C TYR A 66 -31.07 -7.69 0.44
N HIS A 67 -31.66 -6.86 1.30
CA HIS A 67 -30.92 -5.98 2.20
C HIS A 67 -30.16 -6.79 3.28
N THR A 68 -30.80 -7.84 3.82
CA THR A 68 -30.19 -8.74 4.80
C THR A 68 -29.07 -9.57 4.15
N LEU A 69 -29.26 -10.10 2.94
CA LEU A 69 -28.19 -10.82 2.21
C LEU A 69 -27.00 -9.92 1.81
N LEU A 70 -27.23 -8.63 1.53
CA LEU A 70 -26.16 -7.66 1.31
C LEU A 70 -25.41 -7.29 2.61
N CYS A 71 -26.12 -7.26 3.75
CA CYS A 71 -25.52 -7.06 5.08
C CYS A 71 -24.81 -8.31 5.62
N MET A 72 -25.13 -9.51 5.11
CA MET A 72 -24.49 -10.78 5.50
C MET A 72 -23.23 -11.13 4.72
N ILE A 73 -22.57 -10.17 4.03
CA ILE A 73 -21.17 -10.36 3.65
C ILE A 73 -20.36 -10.38 4.95
N PRO A 74 -19.74 -11.51 5.34
CA PRO A 74 -19.03 -11.54 6.61
C PRO A 74 -17.95 -10.45 6.60
N ALA A 75 -17.97 -9.58 7.60
CA ALA A 75 -16.99 -8.51 7.83
C ALA A 75 -15.53 -9.04 7.78
N ALA A 76 -15.33 -10.34 7.98
CA ALA A 76 -14.08 -11.06 7.82
C ALA A 76 -13.45 -10.98 6.41
N ILE A 77 -14.23 -10.72 5.36
CA ILE A 77 -13.73 -10.63 3.97
C ILE A 77 -13.05 -9.27 3.68
N PHE A 78 -13.34 -8.23 4.47
CA PHE A 78 -12.77 -6.89 4.26
C PHE A 78 -11.45 -6.64 5.01
N ALA A 79 -10.93 -7.62 5.77
CA ALA A 79 -9.81 -7.45 6.70
C ALA A 79 -8.40 -7.43 6.06
N LYS A 80 -8.25 -7.36 4.74
CA LYS A 80 -6.93 -7.30 4.09
C LYS A 80 -6.94 -6.42 2.85
N MET A 81 -7.13 -5.12 3.02
CA MET A 81 -6.88 -4.14 1.95
C MET A 81 -5.44 -3.60 2.07
N PRO A 82 -4.54 -3.90 1.11
CA PRO A 82 -3.19 -3.37 1.11
C PRO A 82 -3.18 -1.85 0.85
N GLU A 83 -2.84 -1.10 1.88
CA GLU A 83 -2.47 0.32 1.78
C GLU A 83 -0.95 0.47 1.99
N GLY A 84 -0.42 1.70 2.00
CA GLY A 84 1.02 1.97 2.09
C GLY A 84 1.76 1.12 3.13
N PRO A 85 1.29 1.07 4.40
CA PRO A 85 1.89 0.22 5.43
C PRO A 85 1.96 -1.27 5.07
N SER A 86 0.93 -1.79 4.41
CA SER A 86 0.90 -3.20 4.01
C SER A 86 1.92 -3.49 2.91
N VAL A 87 2.09 -2.57 1.96
CA VAL A 87 3.07 -2.71 0.88
C VAL A 87 4.50 -2.56 1.41
N LYS A 88 4.74 -1.69 2.40
CA LYS A 88 6.03 -1.64 3.11
C LYS A 88 6.33 -2.94 3.86
N LYS A 89 5.33 -3.62 4.44
CA LYS A 89 5.52 -4.98 4.96
C LYS A 89 5.84 -6.00 3.85
N PHE A 90 5.26 -5.86 2.66
CA PHE A 90 5.60 -6.75 1.54
C PHE A 90 7.06 -6.59 1.09
N TYR A 91 7.60 -5.38 1.18
CA TYR A 91 9.03 -5.14 0.98
C TYR A 91 9.90 -5.93 1.94
N THR A 92 9.57 -6.00 3.25
CA THR A 92 10.39 -6.76 4.21
C THR A 92 10.39 -8.26 3.94
N LEU A 93 9.38 -8.78 3.22
CA LEU A 93 9.33 -10.16 2.77
C LEU A 93 10.15 -10.39 1.49
N ALA A 94 10.18 -9.42 0.59
CA ALA A 94 10.90 -9.52 -0.69
C ALA A 94 12.39 -9.19 -0.54
N PHE A 95 12.75 -8.19 0.26
CA PHE A 95 14.12 -7.68 0.40
C PHE A 95 15.19 -8.74 0.71
N PRO A 96 14.94 -9.77 1.55
CA PRO A 96 15.94 -10.81 1.82
C PRO A 96 16.42 -11.60 0.58
N PHE A 97 15.67 -11.56 -0.52
CA PHE A 97 16.02 -12.23 -1.78
C PHE A 97 16.85 -11.35 -2.72
N VAL A 98 17.10 -10.08 -2.38
CA VAL A 98 17.94 -9.19 -3.19
C VAL A 98 19.37 -9.76 -3.26
N GLY A 99 19.95 -9.77 -4.45
CA GLY A 99 21.24 -10.37 -4.77
C GLY A 99 21.17 -11.80 -5.32
N ARG A 100 20.02 -12.47 -5.19
CA ARG A 100 19.82 -13.86 -5.65
C ARG A 100 19.44 -13.95 -7.12
N PHE A 101 19.77 -15.07 -7.76
CA PHE A 101 19.31 -15.37 -9.13
C PHE A 101 17.94 -16.04 -9.11
N VAL A 102 17.08 -15.63 -10.04
CA VAL A 102 15.79 -16.29 -10.26
C VAL A 102 16.02 -17.53 -11.11
N VAL A 103 15.97 -18.71 -10.51
CA VAL A 103 16.22 -19.99 -11.19
C VAL A 103 14.98 -20.58 -11.87
N LYS A 104 13.79 -20.22 -11.37
CA LYS A 104 12.53 -20.69 -11.93
C LYS A 104 11.40 -19.71 -11.68
N VAL A 105 10.62 -19.44 -12.73
CA VAL A 105 9.43 -18.59 -12.67
C VAL A 105 8.19 -19.41 -12.98
N ALA A 106 7.11 -19.21 -12.21
CA ALA A 106 5.81 -19.82 -12.45
C ALA A 106 4.67 -18.84 -12.13
N GLY A 107 3.42 -19.27 -12.34
CA GLY A 107 2.23 -18.47 -11.99
C GLY A 107 1.27 -18.30 -13.16
N SER A 108 0.11 -17.73 -12.85
CA SER A 108 -1.01 -17.58 -13.79
C SER A 108 -0.99 -16.26 -14.60
N THR A 109 -0.05 -15.36 -14.35
CA THR A 109 -0.05 -14.05 -15.00
C THR A 109 0.27 -14.13 -16.50
N LYS A 110 -0.47 -13.35 -17.29
CA LYS A 110 -0.20 -13.10 -18.72
C LYS A 110 0.25 -11.67 -19.00
N GLN A 111 0.46 -10.87 -17.95
CA GLN A 111 0.78 -9.43 -18.06
C GLN A 111 2.25 -9.17 -18.38
N ILE A 112 3.11 -10.17 -18.16
CA ILE A 112 4.54 -10.14 -18.45
C ILE A 112 4.96 -11.48 -19.05
N ASN A 113 6.03 -11.49 -19.83
CA ASN A 113 6.67 -12.72 -20.26
C ASN A 113 7.57 -13.25 -19.14
N LEU A 114 7.31 -14.45 -18.64
CA LEU A 114 8.05 -15.04 -17.53
C LEU A 114 9.54 -15.26 -17.86
N LYS A 115 9.86 -15.41 -19.15
CA LYS A 115 11.25 -15.54 -19.63
C LYS A 115 12.07 -14.29 -19.38
N ASP A 116 11.44 -13.12 -19.27
CA ASP A 116 12.13 -11.84 -19.04
C ASP A 116 12.71 -11.72 -17.62
N VAL A 117 12.30 -12.59 -16.70
CA VAL A 117 12.75 -12.61 -15.29
C VAL A 117 13.60 -13.84 -14.99
N ASN A 118 13.39 -14.93 -15.72
CA ASN A 118 14.11 -16.18 -15.49
C ASN A 118 15.61 -16.03 -15.82
N GLY A 119 16.47 -16.45 -14.90
CA GLY A 119 17.93 -16.29 -15.00
C GLY A 119 18.43 -14.88 -14.64
N CYS A 120 17.55 -13.91 -14.39
CA CYS A 120 17.97 -12.59 -13.95
C CYS A 120 18.32 -12.60 -12.45
N LYS A 121 19.27 -11.73 -12.07
CA LYS A 121 19.53 -11.39 -10.69
C LYS A 121 18.49 -10.40 -10.20
N PHE A 122 17.93 -10.65 -9.03
CA PHE A 122 17.06 -9.70 -8.33
C PHE A 122 17.94 -8.64 -7.66
N GLN A 123 18.07 -7.47 -8.27
CA GLN A 123 19.12 -6.49 -7.95
C GLN A 123 18.71 -5.47 -6.90
N ASP A 124 17.44 -5.06 -6.85
CA ASP A 124 16.95 -4.05 -5.91
C ASP A 124 15.44 -4.19 -5.68
N CYS A 125 14.96 -3.69 -4.55
CA CYS A 125 13.57 -3.72 -4.13
C CYS A 125 13.18 -2.34 -3.60
N GLN A 126 12.05 -1.77 -4.05
CA GLN A 126 11.61 -0.47 -3.58
C GLN A 126 10.10 -0.40 -3.39
N VAL A 127 9.64 0.48 -2.51
CA VAL A 127 8.21 0.76 -2.30
C VAL A 127 7.96 2.24 -2.30
N HIS A 128 7.03 2.65 -3.15
CA HIS A 128 6.54 4.02 -3.25
C HIS A 128 5.01 4.02 -3.22
N GLY A 129 4.43 4.59 -2.17
CA GLY A 129 3.00 4.54 -1.91
C GLY A 129 2.45 3.11 -1.82
N LYS A 130 1.56 2.75 -2.74
CA LYS A 130 0.91 1.42 -2.81
C LYS A 130 1.51 0.49 -3.87
N ASN A 131 2.71 0.81 -4.36
CA ASN A 131 3.40 0.01 -5.38
C ASN A 131 4.70 -0.56 -4.80
N LEU A 132 4.94 -1.83 -5.10
CA LEU A 132 6.23 -2.51 -4.88
C LEU A 132 6.94 -2.61 -6.23
N PHE A 133 8.24 -2.39 -6.25
CA PHE A 133 9.08 -2.43 -7.45
C PHE A 133 10.22 -3.40 -7.20
N LEU A 134 10.41 -4.35 -8.12
CA LEU A 134 11.51 -5.29 -8.10
C LEU A 134 12.39 -5.06 -9.33
N ALA A 135 13.68 -4.95 -9.13
CA ALA A 135 14.66 -4.67 -10.18
C ALA A 135 15.33 -5.98 -10.61
N PHE A 136 15.34 -6.26 -11.90
CA PHE A 136 15.95 -7.46 -12.47
C PHE A 136 16.96 -7.08 -13.54
N GLY A 137 18.14 -7.70 -13.50
CA GLY A 137 19.19 -7.50 -14.50
C GLY A 137 20.15 -8.68 -14.55
N SER A 138 21.01 -8.70 -15.57
CA SER A 138 22.15 -9.62 -15.63
C SER A 138 23.33 -9.03 -14.86
N ASP A 139 24.13 -9.89 -14.23
CA ASP A 139 25.50 -9.52 -13.86
C ASP A 139 26.35 -9.51 -15.13
N LEU A 140 27.00 -8.39 -15.44
CA LEU A 140 28.06 -8.33 -16.45
C LEU A 140 29.33 -8.98 -15.86
N GLN A 141 29.34 -10.31 -15.78
CA GLN A 141 30.56 -11.11 -15.63
C GLN A 141 30.42 -12.37 -16.49
N SER A 142 30.44 -12.18 -17.81
CA SER A 142 30.78 -13.19 -18.85
C SER A 142 30.39 -12.69 -20.24
N ALA A 143 31.06 -11.64 -20.72
CA ALA A 143 31.08 -11.27 -22.14
C ALA A 143 32.46 -10.76 -22.55
N ALA A 144 33.50 -11.38 -21.99
CA ALA A 144 34.89 -11.22 -22.40
C ALA A 144 35.48 -12.64 -22.57
N ASN A 145 34.90 -13.41 -23.48
CA ASN A 145 35.66 -14.38 -24.25
C ASN A 145 35.79 -13.72 -25.63
N ASP A 146 36.80 -12.86 -25.75
CA ASP A 146 37.19 -12.26 -27.01
C ASP A 146 37.69 -13.36 -27.95
N ASP A 147 36.91 -13.62 -29.00
CA ASP A 147 37.46 -13.98 -30.31
C ASP A 147 38.24 -12.76 -30.82
N LEU A 148 39.56 -12.79 -30.71
CA LEU A 148 40.45 -11.90 -31.45
C LEU A 148 41.26 -12.72 -32.46
N PRO A 149 41.26 -12.35 -33.76
CA PRO A 149 42.10 -13.00 -34.75
C PRO A 149 43.56 -12.55 -34.61
N ARG A 150 44.44 -13.47 -35.03
CA ARG A 150 45.87 -13.53 -34.79
C ARG A 150 46.64 -12.92 -35.97
N GLU A 151 47.30 -11.77 -35.76
CA GLU A 151 48.41 -11.23 -36.57
C GLU A 151 49.31 -10.49 -35.57
N GLY A 152 50.62 -10.70 -35.39
CA GLY A 152 51.68 -11.07 -36.33
C GLY A 152 52.48 -9.80 -36.65
N LEU A 153 53.57 -9.52 -35.90
CA LEU A 153 54.87 -9.02 -36.39
C LEU A 153 55.85 -8.72 -35.22
N GLU A 154 57.13 -8.95 -35.51
CA GLU A 154 58.25 -9.16 -34.58
C GLU A 154 59.09 -7.90 -34.22
N ALA A 155 59.95 -8.09 -33.20
CA ALA A 155 61.32 -7.56 -32.92
C ALA A 155 61.63 -6.06 -33.17
N GLY A 156 62.21 -5.29 -32.24
CA GLY A 156 63.38 -5.48 -31.37
C GLY A 156 63.97 -4.08 -31.04
N PRO A 157 65.18 -3.94 -30.46
CA PRO A 157 65.44 -3.67 -29.03
C PRO A 157 65.90 -2.23 -28.69
N SER A 158 65.88 -1.88 -27.39
CA SER A 158 66.46 -0.65 -26.82
C SER A 158 67.57 -0.98 -25.80
N PRO A 159 68.70 -0.25 -25.76
CA PRO A 159 69.70 -0.38 -24.70
C PRO A 159 69.56 0.67 -23.58
N GLU A 160 69.92 0.24 -22.36
CA GLU A 160 70.30 1.05 -21.18
C GLU A 160 71.63 1.80 -21.48
N ASP A 161 72.14 2.86 -20.83
CA ASP A 161 72.23 3.38 -19.46
C ASP A 161 72.50 4.92 -19.56
N THR A 162 72.38 5.83 -18.56
CA THR A 162 73.35 6.10 -17.47
C THR A 162 72.92 7.32 -16.60
N VAL A 163 72.93 7.13 -15.26
CA VAL A 163 73.61 7.89 -14.15
C VAL A 163 73.45 9.43 -13.92
N HIS A 164 72.72 9.77 -12.82
CA HIS A 164 72.98 10.67 -11.64
C HIS A 164 73.48 12.16 -11.75
N PRO A 165 73.58 12.96 -10.65
CA PRO A 165 72.51 13.63 -9.85
C PRO A 165 72.87 15.11 -9.45
N GLN A 166 72.04 15.79 -8.64
CA GLN A 166 72.28 16.98 -7.74
C GLN A 166 71.05 17.91 -7.78
N GLY A 167 70.55 18.59 -6.75
CA GLY A 167 70.92 18.80 -5.34
C GLY A 167 70.14 20.02 -4.80
N ASN A 168 69.80 20.00 -3.50
CA ASN A 168 69.37 21.10 -2.59
C ASN A 168 68.01 21.80 -2.85
N SER A 169 67.02 21.67 -1.96
CA SER A 169 66.85 22.30 -0.62
C SER A 169 66.48 23.79 -0.68
N VAL A 170 65.32 24.17 -0.11
CA VAL A 170 65.17 25.10 1.03
C VAL A 170 63.68 25.35 1.36
N MET A 171 63.43 25.52 2.67
CA MET A 171 62.18 25.71 3.39
C MET A 171 61.56 27.12 3.30
N LEU A 172 60.35 27.23 3.90
CA LEU A 172 59.76 28.31 4.73
C LEU A 172 58.44 28.85 4.13
N LYS A 173 57.30 28.59 4.80
CA LYS A 173 56.57 29.47 5.77
C LYS A 173 56.01 30.72 5.07
N ASP A 174 54.88 31.33 5.40
CA ASP A 174 53.74 31.26 6.32
C ASP A 174 52.78 32.35 5.73
N ASN A 175 51.55 32.54 6.23
CA ASN A 175 50.97 33.90 6.19
C ASN A 175 49.56 34.10 5.58
N GLU A 176 48.49 33.85 6.34
CA GLU A 176 47.31 34.71 6.56
C GLU A 176 46.59 35.53 5.45
N GLN A 177 45.25 35.45 5.53
CA GLN A 177 44.22 36.53 5.49
C GLN A 177 44.34 37.64 4.43
N GLU A 178 43.28 37.88 3.65
CA GLU A 178 42.22 38.86 3.98
C GLU A 178 41.22 39.02 2.81
N MET A 179 40.23 39.86 3.04
CA MET A 179 38.89 39.89 2.49
C MET A 179 38.69 41.18 1.70
N SER A 180 38.21 41.14 0.44
CA SER A 180 37.22 42.11 -0.09
C SER A 180 36.94 42.00 -1.59
N LYS A 181 35.63 41.99 -1.87
CA LYS A 181 34.86 42.63 -2.95
C LYS A 181 35.66 43.23 -4.13
N THR A 182 35.27 42.87 -5.37
CA THR A 182 34.51 43.73 -6.30
C THR A 182 34.32 43.05 -7.67
N VAL A 183 33.05 42.99 -8.10
CA VAL A 183 32.47 43.03 -9.45
C VAL A 183 33.39 42.77 -10.66
N GLY A 184 33.08 41.75 -11.46
CA GLY A 184 33.73 41.56 -12.77
C GLY A 184 33.36 40.26 -13.48
N ARG A 185 32.15 40.25 -14.06
CA ARG A 185 31.67 39.41 -15.17
C ARG A 185 32.77 38.64 -15.94
N ASN A 186 32.75 37.31 -15.91
CA ASN A 186 33.14 36.47 -17.05
C ASN A 186 32.45 35.10 -17.00
N GLN A 187 31.56 34.90 -17.96
CA GLN A 187 31.09 33.58 -18.40
C GLN A 187 32.27 32.76 -18.91
N THR A 188 32.22 31.45 -18.66
CA THR A 188 32.87 30.31 -19.33
C THR A 188 33.79 29.48 -18.42
N ASN A 189 33.19 28.52 -17.71
CA ASN A 189 33.73 27.16 -17.56
C ASN A 189 32.68 26.22 -16.93
N LYS A 190 31.51 26.12 -17.58
CA LYS A 190 30.75 24.86 -17.56
C LYS A 190 31.49 23.95 -18.53
N ASN A 191 32.32 23.02 -18.04
CA ASN A 191 32.76 21.78 -18.74
C ASN A 191 33.86 21.01 -17.96
N LYS A 192 33.78 20.90 -16.63
CA LYS A 192 34.60 19.95 -15.85
C LYS A 192 33.81 19.38 -14.66
N ALA A 193 32.69 18.71 -14.95
CA ALA A 193 31.98 17.87 -13.97
C ALA A 193 31.06 16.84 -14.64
N SER A 194 31.45 16.34 -15.82
CA SER A 194 30.61 15.44 -16.61
C SER A 194 31.38 14.29 -17.28
N ASN A 195 32.59 13.97 -16.82
CA ASN A 195 33.36 12.86 -17.39
C ASN A 195 33.91 11.88 -16.35
N GLU A 196 33.06 11.48 -15.39
CA GLU A 196 33.22 10.23 -14.62
C GLU A 196 31.95 9.37 -14.73
N LEU A 197 31.32 9.33 -15.91
CA LEU A 197 30.15 8.50 -16.20
C LEU A 197 30.45 7.54 -17.36
N ALA A 198 31.25 6.51 -17.09
CA ALA A 198 31.37 5.35 -18.00
C ALA A 198 31.92 4.08 -17.30
N ARG A 199 31.54 3.82 -16.05
CA ARG A 199 31.72 2.48 -15.44
C ARG A 199 30.41 1.69 -15.55
N GLY A 200 30.40 0.71 -16.45
CA GLY A 200 29.48 -0.44 -16.54
C GLY A 200 28.00 -0.16 -16.28
N ARG A 201 27.24 0.20 -17.31
CA ARG A 201 25.79 0.41 -17.18
C ARG A 201 25.09 -0.96 -17.10
N THR A 202 24.93 -1.49 -15.89
CA THR A 202 24.06 -2.65 -15.63
C THR A 202 22.65 -2.32 -16.13
N THR A 203 22.17 -3.02 -17.16
CA THR A 203 20.82 -2.80 -17.70
C THR A 203 19.81 -3.47 -16.78
N CYS A 204 19.29 -2.72 -15.82
CA CYS A 204 18.24 -3.19 -14.92
C CYS A 204 16.85 -2.80 -15.44
N LYS A 205 15.91 -3.75 -15.45
CA LYS A 205 14.49 -3.53 -15.73
C LYS A 205 13.68 -3.61 -14.43
N TRP A 206 12.65 -2.79 -14.30
CA TRP A 206 11.83 -2.74 -13.10
C TRP A 206 10.46 -3.35 -13.34
N LEU A 207 10.08 -4.30 -12.50
CA LEU A 207 8.73 -4.86 -12.47
C LEU A 207 7.93 -4.19 -11.35
N ARG A 208 6.88 -3.45 -11.72
CA ARG A 208 5.96 -2.81 -10.78
C ARG A 208 4.85 -3.78 -10.39
N PHE A 209 4.50 -3.80 -9.12
CA PHE A 209 3.41 -4.57 -8.54
C PHE A 209 2.41 -3.62 -7.84
N HIS A 210 1.14 -3.71 -8.22
CA HIS A 210 0.04 -3.00 -7.57
C HIS A 210 -0.98 -4.00 -7.01
N PHE A 211 -1.16 -4.01 -5.68
CA PHE A 211 -1.86 -5.10 -4.98
C PHE A 211 -3.39 -4.99 -4.93
N GLY A 212 -3.98 -3.85 -5.30
CA GLY A 212 -5.44 -3.70 -5.30
C GLY A 212 -6.05 -3.98 -3.92
N MET A 213 -7.24 -4.60 -3.88
CA MET A 213 -7.97 -4.83 -2.62
C MET A 213 -7.58 -6.12 -1.88
N TYR A 214 -7.07 -7.14 -2.59
CA TYR A 214 -6.85 -8.49 -2.04
C TYR A 214 -5.43 -9.01 -2.29
N GLY A 215 -4.54 -8.14 -2.77
CA GLY A 215 -3.18 -8.53 -3.11
C GLY A 215 -2.36 -8.87 -1.89
N SER A 216 -1.44 -9.82 -2.06
CA SER A 216 -0.49 -10.19 -1.02
C SER A 216 0.76 -10.81 -1.64
N ILE A 217 1.82 -10.85 -0.84
CA ILE A 217 3.03 -11.61 -1.10
C ILE A 217 3.24 -12.63 0.02
N ARG A 218 3.86 -13.76 -0.29
CA ARG A 218 4.34 -14.76 0.66
C ARG A 218 5.80 -15.09 0.34
N ALA A 219 6.57 -15.40 1.37
CA ALA A 219 7.94 -15.88 1.25
C ALA A 219 7.99 -17.31 1.80
N ASN A 220 8.50 -18.25 1.00
CA ASN A 220 8.71 -19.65 1.37
C ASN A 220 7.44 -20.42 1.81
N GLU A 221 6.25 -19.89 1.55
CA GLU A 221 4.97 -20.56 1.80
C GLU A 221 3.95 -20.19 0.72
N PHE A 222 2.97 -21.07 0.48
CA PHE A 222 1.79 -20.77 -0.32
C PHE A 222 0.60 -20.43 0.58
N ALA A 223 -0.22 -19.48 0.14
CA ALA A 223 -1.47 -19.18 0.82
C ALA A 223 -2.44 -20.38 0.73
N ARG A 224 -3.07 -20.72 1.86
CA ARG A 224 -4.07 -21.78 1.95
C ARG A 224 -5.47 -21.21 2.15
N THR A 225 -6.48 -21.88 1.62
CA THR A 225 -7.87 -21.50 1.86
C THR A 225 -8.24 -21.74 3.32
N LYS A 226 -9.09 -20.86 3.85
CA LYS A 226 -9.63 -20.95 5.21
C LYS A 226 -11.12 -21.28 5.24
N GLN A 227 -11.76 -21.28 4.08
CA GLN A 227 -13.19 -21.46 3.93
C GLN A 227 -13.51 -22.02 2.54
N ALA A 228 -14.59 -22.76 2.44
CA ALA A 228 -15.11 -23.20 1.15
C ALA A 228 -15.52 -22.01 0.28
N ASN A 229 -15.41 -22.16 -1.04
CA ASN A 229 -15.96 -21.19 -1.97
C ASN A 229 -17.51 -21.22 -1.92
N LYS A 230 -18.19 -20.34 -2.67
CA LYS A 230 -19.67 -20.31 -2.73
C LYS A 230 -20.31 -21.63 -3.21
N ARG A 231 -19.54 -22.52 -3.83
CA ARG A 231 -19.97 -23.84 -4.33
C ARG A 231 -19.66 -24.98 -3.36
N GLY A 232 -19.02 -24.71 -2.23
CA GLY A 232 -18.60 -25.71 -1.27
C GLY A 232 -17.19 -26.29 -1.49
N ASP A 233 -16.50 -25.89 -2.56
CA ASP A 233 -15.17 -26.43 -2.86
C ASP A 233 -14.08 -25.77 -2.02
N TRP A 234 -13.14 -26.60 -1.56
CA TRP A 234 -11.92 -26.17 -0.90
C TRP A 234 -10.80 -26.06 -1.92
N LYS A 235 -10.55 -24.83 -2.39
CA LYS A 235 -9.48 -24.57 -3.36
C LYS A 235 -8.55 -23.49 -2.86
N ASP A 236 -7.27 -23.82 -2.79
CA ASP A 236 -6.23 -22.85 -2.44
C ASP A 236 -6.12 -21.75 -3.51
N PRO A 237 -5.84 -20.50 -3.11
CA PRO A 237 -5.64 -19.41 -4.05
C PRO A 237 -4.44 -19.71 -4.96
N ALA A 238 -4.61 -19.52 -6.27
CA ALA A 238 -3.53 -19.67 -7.22
C ALA A 238 -2.65 -18.40 -7.27
N PRO A 239 -1.32 -18.51 -7.19
CA PRO A 239 -0.44 -17.35 -7.32
C PRO A 239 -0.47 -16.80 -8.76
N ARG A 240 -0.31 -15.49 -8.86
CA ARG A 240 -0.14 -14.79 -10.14
C ARG A 240 1.29 -14.89 -10.65
N LEU A 241 2.27 -14.86 -9.75
CA LEU A 241 3.69 -15.02 -10.05
C LEU A 241 4.35 -15.75 -8.88
N VAL A 242 5.28 -16.65 -9.19
CA VAL A 242 6.17 -17.30 -8.24
C VAL A 242 7.59 -17.14 -8.77
N LEU A 243 8.47 -16.57 -7.95
CA LEU A 243 9.90 -16.44 -8.22
C LEU A 243 10.63 -17.39 -7.29
N ASN A 244 11.31 -18.41 -7.84
CA ASN A 244 12.16 -19.31 -7.08
C ASN A 244 13.60 -18.87 -7.28
N PHE A 245 14.36 -18.84 -6.19
CA PHE A 245 15.73 -18.35 -6.13
C PHE A 245 16.74 -19.48 -5.98
N ASP A 246 18.00 -19.18 -6.28
CA ASP A 246 19.14 -20.11 -6.23
C ASP A 246 19.44 -20.67 -4.84
N ASP A 247 19.00 -20.00 -3.78
CA ASP A 247 19.10 -20.46 -2.38
C ASP A 247 18.00 -21.42 -1.95
N GLY A 248 17.12 -21.81 -2.89
CA GLY A 248 15.98 -22.69 -2.65
C GLY A 248 14.74 -21.98 -2.10
N GLY A 249 14.82 -20.70 -1.76
CA GLY A 249 13.67 -19.93 -1.32
C GLY A 249 12.82 -19.41 -2.48
N PHE A 250 11.62 -18.91 -2.18
CA PHE A 250 10.70 -18.37 -3.19
C PHE A 250 9.79 -17.26 -2.68
N LEU A 251 9.35 -16.41 -3.62
CA LEU A 251 8.30 -15.41 -3.43
C LEU A 251 7.07 -15.75 -4.25
N ALA A 252 5.89 -15.75 -3.62
CA ALA A 252 4.61 -15.97 -4.29
C ALA A 252 3.72 -14.71 -4.18
N PHE A 253 3.26 -14.21 -5.33
CA PHE A 253 2.46 -13.00 -5.45
C PHE A 253 1.01 -13.34 -5.81
N TYR A 254 0.05 -12.75 -5.11
CA TYR A 254 -1.39 -13.00 -5.28
C TYR A 254 -2.14 -11.71 -5.58
N ASN A 255 -3.22 -11.81 -6.38
CA ASN A 255 -4.19 -10.74 -6.66
C ASN A 255 -3.62 -9.34 -6.97
N CYS A 256 -2.43 -9.26 -7.56
CA CYS A 256 -1.75 -8.02 -7.91
C CYS A 256 -1.70 -7.82 -9.42
N ARG A 257 -1.63 -6.57 -9.88
CA ARG A 257 -1.27 -6.23 -11.27
C ARG A 257 0.23 -6.06 -11.36
N MET A 258 0.78 -6.39 -12.52
CA MET A 258 2.20 -6.37 -12.83
C MET A 258 2.42 -5.67 -14.16
N ASP A 259 3.42 -4.79 -14.23
CA ASP A 259 3.84 -4.16 -15.47
C ASP A 259 5.32 -3.75 -15.42
N TRP A 260 5.99 -3.84 -16.57
CA TRP A 260 7.36 -3.40 -16.71
C TRP A 260 7.45 -1.87 -16.79
N CYS A 261 8.42 -1.30 -16.10
CA CYS A 261 8.80 0.09 -16.22
C CYS A 261 10.32 0.23 -16.33
N SER A 262 10.77 1.36 -16.90
CA SER A 262 12.21 1.64 -17.02
C SER A 262 12.84 2.02 -15.69
N ARG A 263 12.07 2.63 -14.79
CA ARG A 263 12.49 3.01 -13.43
C ARG A 263 11.26 3.29 -12.55
N PRO A 264 11.36 3.16 -11.22
CA PRO A 264 10.33 3.61 -10.30
C PRO A 264 10.16 5.13 -10.38
N VAL A 265 8.92 5.62 -10.45
CA VAL A 265 8.65 7.06 -10.31
C VAL A 265 8.63 7.38 -8.82
N ILE A 266 9.72 7.97 -8.34
CA ILE A 266 9.91 8.30 -6.93
C ILE A 266 9.42 9.72 -6.69
N LYS A 267 8.47 9.89 -5.76
CA LYS A 267 7.95 11.20 -5.33
C LYS A 267 7.90 11.28 -3.80
N PRO A 268 9.06 11.45 -3.14
CA PRO A 268 9.16 11.40 -1.67
C PRO A 268 8.24 12.42 -1.00
N ALA A 269 8.10 13.61 -1.63
CA ALA A 269 7.21 14.68 -1.22
C ALA A 269 5.74 14.25 -1.00
N SER A 270 5.28 13.22 -1.70
CA SER A 270 3.90 12.75 -1.64
C SER A 270 3.71 11.45 -0.84
N ASP A 271 4.79 10.72 -0.51
CA ASP A 271 4.69 9.44 0.20
C ASP A 271 4.62 9.69 1.70
N ILE A 272 3.48 9.36 2.32
CA ILE A 272 3.20 9.64 3.73
C ILE A 272 4.19 8.96 4.70
N LEU A 273 4.84 7.87 4.28
CA LEU A 273 5.82 7.13 5.08
C LEU A 273 7.27 7.53 4.74
N SER A 274 7.47 8.49 3.83
CA SER A 274 8.80 9.01 3.50
C SER A 274 9.22 10.11 4.47
N ALA A 275 10.49 10.08 4.87
CA ALA A 275 11.11 11.22 5.57
C ALA A 275 11.08 12.52 4.74
N GLY A 276 10.97 12.40 3.41
CA GLY A 276 10.84 13.53 2.50
C GLY A 276 9.40 14.01 2.26
N PHE A 277 8.40 13.53 3.02
CA PHE A 277 7.01 13.94 2.87
C PHE A 277 6.82 15.45 3.06
N HIS A 278 6.29 16.13 2.04
CA HIS A 278 6.21 17.58 2.02
C HIS A 278 4.87 18.06 2.60
N ARG A 279 4.85 18.28 3.92
CA ARG A 279 3.67 18.75 4.66
C ARG A 279 2.99 19.97 4.04
N GLY A 280 3.75 20.98 3.62
CA GLY A 280 3.20 22.19 3.00
C GLY A 280 2.38 21.93 1.73
N GLN A 281 2.83 21.02 0.86
CA GLN A 281 2.12 20.62 -0.35
C GLN A 281 0.83 19.87 -0.02
N ALA A 282 0.86 19.01 1.00
CA ALA A 282 -0.31 18.29 1.48
C ALA A 282 -1.38 19.24 2.07
N LEU A 283 -0.96 20.23 2.86
CA LEU A 283 -1.84 21.27 3.41
C LEU A 283 -2.46 22.11 2.29
N GLU A 284 -1.66 22.53 1.31
CA GLU A 284 -2.16 23.31 0.18
C GLU A 284 -3.17 22.53 -0.66
N ALA A 285 -2.93 21.24 -0.87
CA ALA A 285 -3.91 20.36 -1.52
C ALA A 285 -5.21 20.27 -0.71
N LEU A 286 -5.14 20.20 0.62
CA LEU A 286 -6.31 20.11 1.49
C LEU A 286 -7.13 21.41 1.54
N ARG A 287 -6.53 22.60 1.40
CA ARG A 287 -7.25 23.89 1.46
C ARG A 287 -8.27 24.13 0.35
N ASN A 288 -8.27 23.29 -0.69
CA ASN A 288 -9.18 23.46 -1.82
C ASN A 288 -10.65 23.21 -1.44
N SER A 289 -11.58 23.70 -2.26
CA SER A 289 -13.03 23.50 -2.13
C SER A 289 -13.51 22.06 -2.34
N ARG A 290 -12.58 21.12 -2.54
CA ARG A 290 -12.89 19.69 -2.69
C ARG A 290 -13.13 19.08 -1.31
N PRO A 291 -14.08 18.13 -1.17
CA PRO A 291 -14.21 17.32 0.03
C PRO A 291 -12.89 16.71 0.47
N VAL A 292 -12.57 16.85 1.77
CA VAL A 292 -11.29 16.37 2.33
C VAL A 292 -11.06 14.89 2.07
N CYS A 293 -12.12 14.07 2.10
CA CYS A 293 -12.00 12.64 1.83
C CYS A 293 -11.54 12.31 0.40
N PHE A 294 -11.76 13.21 -0.57
CA PHE A 294 -11.29 13.03 -1.95
C PHE A 294 -9.81 13.37 -2.06
N THR A 295 -9.40 14.48 -1.44
CA THR A 295 -8.01 14.92 -1.44
C THR A 295 -7.10 13.90 -0.73
N LEU A 296 -7.54 13.35 0.40
CA LEU A 296 -6.78 12.34 1.15
C LEU A 296 -6.52 11.03 0.37
N LEU A 297 -7.33 10.75 -0.66
CA LEU A 297 -7.13 9.59 -1.54
C LEU A 297 -6.34 9.90 -2.80
N ASP A 298 -6.03 11.17 -3.06
CA ASP A 298 -5.28 11.61 -4.20
C ASP A 298 -3.79 11.27 -4.04
N GLN A 299 -3.34 10.24 -4.76
CA GLN A 299 -1.97 9.72 -4.64
C GLN A 299 -0.90 10.72 -5.13
N ARG A 300 -1.29 11.87 -5.72
CA ARG A 300 -0.35 12.96 -6.04
C ARG A 300 0.14 13.70 -4.79
N TYR A 301 -0.66 13.70 -3.73
CA TYR A 301 -0.38 14.42 -2.48
C TYR A 301 -0.24 13.48 -1.28
N PHE A 302 -1.02 12.39 -1.27
CA PHE A 302 -1.15 11.45 -0.17
C PHE A 302 -0.90 10.01 -0.66
N SER A 303 0.25 9.81 -1.30
CA SER A 303 0.68 8.50 -1.78
C SER A 303 0.84 7.53 -0.60
N GLY A 304 0.22 6.36 -0.71
CA GLY A 304 0.18 5.36 0.36
C GLY A 304 -1.12 5.36 1.16
N LEU A 305 -1.84 6.49 1.25
CA LEU A 305 -3.15 6.52 1.89
C LEU A 305 -4.17 5.71 1.10
N GLY A 306 -5.04 5.01 1.82
CA GLY A 306 -6.22 4.36 1.26
C GLY A 306 -7.45 4.61 2.12
N ASN A 307 -8.45 3.75 1.93
CA ASN A 307 -9.78 3.96 2.46
C ASN A 307 -9.86 3.75 3.97
N ILE A 308 -9.08 2.81 4.52
CA ILE A 308 -9.00 2.56 5.96
C ILE A 308 -8.41 3.79 6.63
N ILE A 309 -7.21 4.22 6.21
CA ILE A 309 -6.54 5.39 6.79
C ILE A 309 -7.45 6.61 6.70
N LYS A 310 -8.03 6.91 5.53
CA LYS A 310 -8.95 8.03 5.33
C LYS A 310 -10.08 8.06 6.36
N ASN A 311 -10.77 6.94 6.56
CA ASN A 311 -11.91 6.90 7.48
C ASN A 311 -11.45 7.11 8.94
N GLU A 312 -10.39 6.42 9.35
CA GLU A 312 -9.89 6.49 10.72
C GLU A 312 -9.35 7.88 11.06
N ILE A 313 -8.58 8.52 10.18
CA ILE A 313 -7.99 9.84 10.46
C ILE A 313 -9.03 10.95 10.48
N LEU A 314 -10.08 10.86 9.65
CA LEU A 314 -11.17 11.83 9.65
C LEU A 314 -12.04 11.67 10.91
N PHE A 315 -12.23 10.44 11.38
CA PHE A 315 -12.89 10.19 12.65
C PHE A 315 -12.08 10.73 13.83
N LEU A 316 -10.76 10.47 13.87
CA LEU A 316 -9.85 11.01 14.88
C LEU A 316 -9.84 12.55 14.90
N ALA A 317 -9.94 13.18 13.73
CA ALA A 317 -10.00 14.63 13.60
C ALA A 317 -11.39 15.23 13.88
N GLY A 318 -12.44 14.41 14.04
CA GLY A 318 -13.82 14.89 14.20
C GLY A 318 -14.38 15.59 12.96
N ILE A 319 -13.87 15.28 11.75
CA ILE A 319 -14.23 15.99 10.52
C ILE A 319 -15.10 15.11 9.62
N HIS A 320 -16.24 15.65 9.20
CA HIS A 320 -17.13 14.97 8.26
C HIS A 320 -16.42 14.75 6.90
N PRO A 321 -16.52 13.55 6.28
CA PRO A 321 -15.76 13.24 5.07
C PRO A 321 -16.04 14.18 3.88
N LEU A 322 -17.28 14.67 3.76
CA LEU A 322 -17.69 15.56 2.70
C LEU A 322 -17.37 17.05 2.96
N THR A 323 -16.81 17.41 4.12
CA THR A 323 -16.47 18.80 4.41
C THR A 323 -15.46 19.31 3.37
N PRO A 324 -15.76 20.41 2.64
CA PRO A 324 -14.80 21.06 1.77
C PRO A 324 -13.62 21.56 2.60
N GLY A 325 -12.39 21.28 2.15
CA GLY A 325 -11.23 21.68 2.93
C GLY A 325 -11.02 23.20 3.03
N SER A 326 -11.62 23.97 2.10
CA SER A 326 -11.69 25.44 2.18
C SER A 326 -12.52 25.96 3.35
N LEU A 327 -13.37 25.14 3.97
CA LEU A 327 -14.14 25.51 5.17
C LEU A 327 -13.40 25.17 6.48
N LEU A 328 -12.20 24.60 6.40
CA LEU A 328 -11.44 24.18 7.56
C LEU A 328 -10.34 25.20 7.86
N GLY A 329 -10.25 25.62 9.13
CA GLY A 329 -9.17 26.47 9.59
C GLY A 329 -7.80 25.79 9.48
N PRO A 330 -6.69 26.56 9.39
CA PRO A 330 -5.34 26.02 9.22
C PRO A 330 -4.96 24.95 10.28
N LYS A 331 -5.31 25.19 11.55
CA LYS A 331 -5.04 24.24 12.65
C LYS A 331 -5.73 22.90 12.45
N THR A 332 -6.98 22.90 11.95
CA THR A 332 -7.72 21.67 11.67
C THR A 332 -7.09 20.88 10.53
N LEU A 333 -6.64 21.57 9.49
CA LEU A 333 -5.92 20.94 8.38
C LEU A 333 -4.60 20.32 8.83
N GLU A 334 -3.86 21.00 9.70
CA GLU A 334 -2.65 20.47 10.34
C GLU A 334 -2.95 19.21 11.15
N THR A 335 -4.00 19.23 11.96
CA THR A 335 -4.46 18.05 12.73
C THR A 335 -4.79 16.86 11.83
N ILE A 336 -5.44 17.06 10.69
CA ILE A 336 -5.70 15.97 9.72
C ILE A 336 -4.39 15.37 9.21
N VAL A 337 -3.42 16.21 8.84
CA VAL A 337 -2.11 15.74 8.35
C VAL A 337 -1.33 15.03 9.45
N ASP A 338 -1.39 15.50 10.68
CA ASP A 338 -0.75 14.86 11.83
C ASP A 338 -1.35 13.49 12.13
N HIS A 339 -2.68 13.36 12.09
CA HIS A 339 -3.33 12.06 12.20
C HIS A 339 -2.95 11.14 11.04
N ALA A 340 -2.86 11.65 9.81
CA ALA A 340 -2.41 10.86 8.65
C ALA A 340 -1.02 10.26 8.86
N ILE A 341 -0.05 11.07 9.26
CA ILE A 341 1.34 10.63 9.49
C ILE A 341 1.40 9.64 10.65
N ARG A 342 0.81 10.00 11.80
CA ARG A 342 0.88 9.19 13.02
C ARG A 342 0.19 7.85 12.84
N PHE A 343 -1.08 7.86 12.40
CA PHE A 343 -1.85 6.63 12.21
C PHE A 343 -1.19 5.69 11.20
N THR A 344 -0.65 6.22 10.10
CA THR A 344 0.01 5.40 9.08
C THR A 344 1.33 4.80 9.58
N SER A 345 2.09 5.58 10.36
CA SER A 345 3.35 5.12 10.98
C SER A 345 3.08 4.05 12.05
N ASP A 346 2.10 4.27 12.93
CA ASP A 346 1.68 3.31 13.94
C ASP A 346 1.15 2.03 13.30
N TRP A 347 0.39 2.16 12.20
CA TRP A 347 -0.08 1.00 11.45
C TRP A 347 1.09 0.19 10.88
N LEU A 348 2.09 0.85 10.29
CA LEU A 348 3.28 0.17 9.79
C LEU A 348 4.02 -0.54 10.93
N HIS A 349 4.28 0.16 12.03
CA HIS A 349 4.95 -0.40 13.20
C HIS A 349 4.24 -1.67 13.70
N ASN A 350 2.93 -1.58 13.94
CA ASN A 350 2.11 -2.72 14.38
C ASN A 350 2.13 -3.87 13.36
N LYS A 351 2.05 -3.56 12.06
CA LYS A 351 2.12 -4.56 10.98
C LYS A 351 3.44 -5.32 10.99
N LEU A 352 4.56 -4.64 11.21
CA LEU A 352 5.89 -5.25 11.28
C LEU A 352 6.03 -6.14 12.52
N GLN A 353 5.44 -5.75 13.65
CA GLN A 353 5.39 -6.54 14.88
C GLN A 353 4.33 -7.66 14.87
N GLY A 354 3.55 -7.79 13.79
CA GLY A 354 2.46 -8.77 13.71
C GLY A 354 1.23 -8.44 14.56
N ILE A 355 1.20 -7.26 15.18
CA ILE A 355 0.10 -6.76 15.99
C ILE A 355 -1.07 -6.40 15.08
N ARG A 356 -2.28 -6.85 15.45
CA ARG A 356 -3.50 -6.49 14.74
C ARG A 356 -3.91 -5.06 15.11
N MET A 357 -4.25 -4.28 14.10
CA MET A 357 -4.81 -2.95 14.31
C MET A 357 -6.30 -3.06 14.63
N HIS A 358 -6.73 -2.34 15.66
CA HIS A 358 -8.15 -2.17 15.98
C HIS A 358 -8.64 -0.87 15.34
N HIS A 359 -9.54 -0.99 14.38
CA HIS A 359 -10.18 0.16 13.74
C HIS A 359 -11.29 0.72 14.64
N GLN A 360 -11.40 2.04 14.71
CA GLN A 360 -12.40 2.75 15.50
C GLN A 360 -13.71 2.98 14.74
N ILE A 361 -13.63 3.25 13.43
CA ILE A 361 -14.81 3.59 12.62
C ILE A 361 -14.97 2.69 11.39
N TYR A 362 -13.86 2.19 10.83
CA TYR A 362 -13.90 1.39 9.60
C TYR A 362 -14.58 0.03 9.83
N LEU A 363 -15.64 -0.25 9.06
CA LEU A 363 -16.49 -1.45 9.20
C LEU A 363 -17.13 -1.59 10.58
N LYS A 364 -17.44 -0.45 11.22
CA LYS A 364 -18.16 -0.41 12.49
C LYS A 364 -19.57 0.12 12.28
N ASP A 365 -20.49 -0.40 13.09
CA ASP A 365 -21.88 0.07 13.15
C ASP A 365 -22.08 1.06 14.32
N ILE A 366 -21.19 1.01 15.32
CA ILE A 366 -21.20 1.87 16.51
C ILE A 366 -19.79 2.42 16.74
N CYS A 367 -19.67 3.72 17.00
CA CYS A 367 -18.37 4.36 17.28
C CYS A 367 -17.94 4.13 18.74
N PRO A 368 -16.68 4.42 19.12
CA PRO A 368 -16.20 4.25 20.50
C PRO A 368 -17.02 4.96 21.60
N LEU A 369 -17.78 6.01 21.25
CA LEU A 369 -18.67 6.73 22.19
C LEU A 369 -20.10 6.16 22.25
N GLY A 370 -20.42 5.12 21.46
CA GLY A 370 -21.74 4.49 21.46
C GLY A 370 -22.73 5.04 20.43
N HIS A 371 -22.36 6.05 19.63
CA HIS A 371 -23.23 6.59 18.57
C HIS A 371 -23.26 5.68 17.33
N LEU A 372 -24.36 5.75 16.58
CA LEU A 372 -24.53 5.04 15.31
C LEU A 372 -23.57 5.56 14.24
N VAL A 373 -22.97 4.62 13.49
CA VAL A 373 -22.08 4.91 12.36
C VAL A 373 -22.88 4.83 11.07
N MET A 374 -22.74 5.88 10.25
CA MET A 374 -23.31 5.94 8.91
C MET A 374 -22.31 5.43 7.88
N LYS A 375 -22.85 4.89 6.79
CA LYS A 375 -22.09 4.36 5.67
C LYS A 375 -22.71 4.79 4.35
N ASP A 376 -21.88 5.32 3.46
CA ASP A 376 -22.26 5.65 2.08
C ASP A 376 -21.03 5.63 1.17
N ASN A 377 -21.22 5.68 -0.15
CA ASN A 377 -20.14 5.67 -1.12
C ASN A 377 -19.81 7.10 -1.56
N PHE A 378 -18.58 7.54 -1.28
CA PHE A 378 -18.09 8.86 -1.67
C PHE A 378 -16.89 8.75 -2.62
N GLY A 379 -16.83 9.66 -3.58
CA GLY A 379 -15.75 9.77 -4.55
C GLY A 379 -15.92 11.02 -5.42
N PRO A 380 -14.84 11.48 -6.06
CA PRO A 380 -14.93 12.64 -6.94
C PRO A 380 -15.88 12.38 -8.12
N PRO A 381 -16.49 13.42 -8.72
CA PRO A 381 -17.32 13.27 -9.91
C PRO A 381 -16.58 12.54 -11.04
N GLY A 382 -17.25 11.55 -11.66
CA GLY A 382 -16.65 10.68 -12.69
C GLY A 382 -15.54 9.74 -12.19
N GLY A 383 -15.24 9.74 -10.89
CA GLY A 383 -14.24 8.89 -10.26
C GLY A 383 -14.82 7.69 -9.52
N LEU A 384 -13.92 6.87 -8.98
CA LEU A 384 -14.28 5.69 -8.20
C LEU A 384 -14.95 6.09 -6.87
N GLN A 385 -16.19 5.67 -6.71
CA GLN A 385 -16.94 5.78 -5.45
C GLN A 385 -16.45 4.72 -4.45
N ARG A 386 -16.23 5.12 -3.20
CA ARG A 386 -15.68 4.24 -2.16
C ARG A 386 -16.52 4.28 -0.89
N PRO A 387 -16.79 3.12 -0.27
CA PRO A 387 -17.55 3.08 0.96
C PRO A 387 -16.80 3.84 2.05
N THR A 388 -17.50 4.73 2.72
CA THR A 388 -17.00 5.65 3.73
C THR A 388 -17.85 5.49 4.97
N TRP A 389 -17.20 5.38 6.12
CA TRP A 389 -17.85 5.27 7.43
C TRP A 389 -17.57 6.53 8.22
N TRP A 390 -18.59 7.08 8.87
CA TRP A 390 -18.45 8.24 9.76
C TRP A 390 -19.53 8.22 10.84
N CYS A 391 -19.26 8.88 11.95
CA CYS A 391 -20.23 9.09 13.02
C CYS A 391 -20.82 10.50 12.89
N PRO A 392 -22.13 10.69 12.60
CA PRO A 392 -22.72 12.02 12.45
C PRO A 392 -22.57 12.91 13.69
N GLU A 393 -22.66 12.31 14.89
CA GLU A 393 -22.51 13.01 16.16
C GLU A 393 -21.07 13.51 16.40
N CYS A 394 -20.07 12.66 16.16
CA CYS A 394 -18.66 13.02 16.36
C CYS A 394 -18.07 13.80 15.18
N GLN A 395 -18.69 13.73 14.00
CA GLN A 395 -18.23 14.33 12.76
C GLN A 395 -19.39 15.09 12.11
N PRO A 396 -19.87 16.20 12.73
CA PRO A 396 -21.01 16.95 12.24
C PRO A 396 -20.70 17.58 10.87
N GLN A 397 -21.72 17.68 10.02
CA GLN A 397 -21.60 18.47 8.80
C GLN A 397 -21.57 19.96 9.14
N ILE A 398 -20.67 20.69 8.50
CA ILE A 398 -20.62 22.16 8.61
C ILE A 398 -21.77 22.71 7.75
N PRO A 399 -22.75 23.43 8.32
CA PRO A 399 -23.84 24.03 7.56
C PRO A 399 -23.30 25.08 6.58
N ILE A 400 -23.74 25.03 5.32
CA ILE A 400 -23.30 25.95 4.25
C ILE A 400 -23.66 27.41 4.57
N ASN A 401 -24.65 27.66 5.42
CA ASN A 401 -25.15 29.01 5.75
C ASN A 401 -24.26 29.82 6.72
N GLN A 402 -23.13 29.27 7.20
CA GLN A 402 -22.15 30.03 8.00
C GLN A 402 -20.97 30.57 7.18
N VAL A 403 -21.02 30.42 5.85
CA VAL A 403 -19.91 30.76 4.94
C VAL A 403 -19.99 32.19 4.39
N GLU A 404 -21.12 32.88 4.57
CA GLU A 404 -21.34 34.25 4.04
C GLU A 404 -21.05 35.37 5.05
N SER A 405 -20.56 35.06 6.25
CA SER A 405 -20.39 36.05 7.34
C SER A 405 -19.02 36.06 8.02
N ALA A 406 -17.98 35.50 7.40
CA ALA A 406 -16.60 35.51 7.92
C ALA A 406 -15.62 36.24 6.99
#